data_AF-A0A2E2A3W3-F1
#
_entry.id   AF-A0A2E2A3W3-F1
#
_cell.length_a   1.000
_cell.length_b   1.000
_cell.length_c   1.000
_cell.angle_alpha   90.00
_cell.angle_beta   90.00
_cell.angle_gamma   90.00
#
_symmetry.space_group_name_H-M   'P 1'
#
loop_
_entity.id
_entity.type
_entity.pdbx_description
1 polymer ?
#
loop_
_entity_poly.entity_id
_entity_poly.type
_entity_poly.pdbx_seq_one_letter_code
_entity_poly.pdbx_strand_id
1 'polypeptide(L)'
;MKTKIFIYIVITYAMASLLPWWVIAFSGTLIGFNSKTYKQAILHSCITLTSVWFFKLILNFFILDYIIIDKIKEFLGLSSFMIIFLTLLIPIIIGFFSSLFGHQLKKVSKS
;
A
#
# COMPACT_ATOMS: atom_id res chain seq x y z
N MET A 1 -11.70 -16.09 3.52
CA MET A 1 -10.48 -15.25 3.71
C MET A 1 -10.11 -14.49 2.45
N LYS A 2 -10.00 -15.18 1.29
CA LYS A 2 -9.63 -14.60 -0.02
C LYS A 2 -10.55 -13.45 -0.49
N THR A 3 -11.87 -13.59 -0.31
CA THR A 3 -12.85 -12.57 -0.74
C THR A 3 -12.68 -11.21 -0.04
N LYS A 4 -12.32 -11.21 1.26
CA LYS A 4 -12.13 -9.95 2.00
C LYS A 4 -10.91 -9.17 1.52
N ILE A 5 -9.81 -9.89 1.24
CA ILE A 5 -8.58 -9.28 0.71
C ILE A 5 -8.84 -8.71 -0.68
N PHE A 6 -9.55 -9.45 -1.54
CA PHE A 6 -9.91 -8.96 -2.86
C PHE A 6 -10.73 -7.66 -2.80
N ILE A 7 -11.75 -7.61 -1.94
CA ILE A 7 -12.55 -6.40 -1.73
C ILE A 7 -11.67 -5.24 -1.24
N TYR A 8 -10.76 -5.48 -0.29
CA TYR A 8 -9.84 -4.46 0.17
C TYR A 8 -8.92 -3.95 -0.94
N ILE A 9 -8.43 -4.82 -1.83
CA ILE A 9 -7.61 -4.43 -2.98
C ILE A 9 -8.41 -3.53 -3.91
N VAL A 10 -9.63 -3.92 -4.30
CA VAL A 10 -10.47 -3.15 -5.22
C VAL A 10 -10.80 -1.76 -4.65
N ILE A 11 -11.23 -1.70 -3.39
CA ILE A 11 -11.58 -0.43 -2.73
C ILE A 11 -10.34 0.45 -2.59
N THR A 12 -9.23 -0.09 -2.08
CA THR A 12 -8.00 0.67 -1.87
C THR A 12 -7.43 1.17 -3.19
N TYR A 13 -7.52 0.38 -4.26
CA TYR A 13 -7.14 0.80 -5.61
C TYR A 13 -8.01 1.96 -6.10
N ALA A 14 -9.34 1.84 -6.02
CA ALA A 14 -10.25 2.90 -6.43
C ALA A 14 -9.99 4.21 -5.67
N MET A 15 -9.82 4.13 -4.34
CA MET A 15 -9.49 5.28 -3.52
C MET A 15 -8.14 5.88 -3.90
N ALA A 16 -7.10 5.06 -4.08
CA ALA A 16 -5.78 5.55 -4.46
C ALA A 16 -5.75 6.15 -5.87
N SER A 17 -6.66 5.77 -6.77
CA SER A 17 -6.74 6.34 -8.12
C SER A 17 -7.41 7.72 -8.13
N LEU A 18 -8.34 7.99 -7.21
CA LEU A 18 -9.06 9.26 -7.13
C LEU A 18 -8.41 10.26 -6.16
N LEU A 19 -7.72 9.75 -5.14
CA LEU A 19 -7.15 10.54 -4.06
C LEU A 19 -5.61 10.47 -4.06
N PRO A 20 -4.93 11.35 -3.32
CA PRO A 20 -3.48 11.32 -3.22
C PRO A 20 -2.95 9.99 -2.68
N TRP A 21 -1.68 9.70 -2.98
CA TRP A 21 -1.04 8.43 -2.66
C TRP A 21 -1.06 8.06 -1.17
N TRP A 22 -1.11 9.03 -0.25
CA TRP A 22 -1.13 8.78 1.20
C TRP A 22 -2.43 8.12 1.69
N VAL A 23 -3.49 8.10 0.88
CA VAL A 23 -4.76 7.44 1.23
C VAL A 23 -4.61 5.94 1.48
N ILE A 24 -3.57 5.32 0.92
CA ILE A 24 -3.24 3.92 1.22
C ILE A 24 -3.02 3.71 2.73
N ALA A 25 -2.48 4.69 3.46
CA ALA A 25 -2.31 4.61 4.91
C ALA A 25 -3.66 4.55 5.63
N PHE A 26 -4.63 5.35 5.19
CA PHE A 26 -5.99 5.32 5.72
C PHE A 26 -6.67 3.97 5.45
N SER A 27 -6.53 3.44 4.23
CA SER A 27 -7.03 2.09 3.90
C SER A 27 -6.39 1.02 4.78
N GLY A 28 -5.08 1.09 5.02
CA GLY A 28 -4.37 0.20 5.94
C GLY A 28 -4.89 0.27 7.38
N THR A 29 -5.22 1.48 7.86
CA THR A 29 -5.85 1.69 9.17
C THR A 29 -7.25 1.08 9.24
N LEU A 30 -8.10 1.26 8.21
CA LEU A 30 -9.43 0.63 8.16
C LEU A 30 -9.35 -0.90 8.14
N ILE A 31 -8.41 -1.46 7.38
CA ILE A 31 -8.15 -2.90 7.34
C ILE A 31 -7.72 -3.40 8.73
N GLY A 32 -6.84 -2.65 9.40
CA GLY A 32 -6.41 -2.90 10.78
C GLY A 32 -7.58 -2.87 11.76
N PHE A 33 -8.44 -1.87 11.68
CA PHE A 33 -9.61 -1.72 12.54
C PHE A 33 -10.60 -2.88 12.38
N ASN A 34 -10.82 -3.37 11.16
CA ASN A 34 -11.75 -4.47 10.91
C ASN A 34 -11.16 -5.87 11.23
N SER A 35 -9.85 -5.97 11.45
CA SER A 35 -9.18 -7.24 11.75
C SER A 35 -9.55 -7.81 13.12
N LYS A 36 -9.45 -9.14 13.28
CA LYS A 36 -9.65 -9.82 14.57
C LYS A 36 -8.35 -9.98 15.37
N THR A 37 -7.22 -10.13 14.68
CA THR A 37 -5.90 -10.36 15.30
C THR A 37 -4.84 -9.46 14.66
N TYR A 38 -3.77 -9.15 15.41
CA TYR A 38 -2.64 -8.36 14.90
C TYR A 38 -2.01 -8.96 13.64
N LYS A 39 -1.77 -10.28 13.64
CA LYS A 39 -1.21 -10.99 12.48
C LYS A 39 -2.09 -10.82 11.25
N GLN A 40 -3.41 -10.89 11.41
CA GLN A 40 -4.35 -10.69 10.31
C GLN A 40 -4.37 -9.23 9.83
N ALA A 41 -4.31 -8.26 10.75
CA ALA A 41 -4.25 -6.83 10.44
C ALA A 41 -3.09 -6.53 9.50
N ILE A 42 -1.88 -6.95 9.92
CA ILE A 42 -0.64 -6.70 9.21
C ILE A 42 -0.64 -7.42 7.86
N LEU A 43 -0.93 -8.72 7.83
CA LEU A 43 -0.91 -9.49 6.58
C LEU A 43 -1.90 -8.95 5.56
N HIS A 44 -3.15 -8.71 5.96
CA HIS A 44 -4.16 -8.19 5.04
C HIS A 44 -3.80 -6.80 4.53
N SER A 45 -3.29 -5.92 5.41
CA SER A 45 -2.90 -4.57 5.04
C SER A 45 -1.70 -4.58 4.08
N CYS A 46 -0.60 -5.26 4.45
CA CYS A 46 0.61 -5.31 3.63
C CYS A 46 0.35 -5.93 2.25
N ILE A 47 -0.39 -7.04 2.17
CA ILE A 47 -0.73 -7.65 0.88
C ILE A 47 -1.56 -6.67 0.04
N THR A 48 -2.61 -6.09 0.64
CA THR A 48 -3.51 -5.17 -0.08
C THR A 48 -2.74 -3.97 -0.63
N LEU A 49 -1.99 -3.28 0.23
CA LEU A 49 -1.29 -2.04 -0.11
C LEU A 49 -0.18 -2.28 -1.11
N THR A 50 0.59 -3.37 -0.94
CA THR A 50 1.66 -3.74 -1.87
C THR A 50 1.08 -4.10 -3.23
N SER A 51 -0.03 -4.84 -3.29
CA SER A 51 -0.71 -5.14 -4.56
C SER A 51 -1.19 -3.88 -5.27
N VAL A 52 -1.85 -2.96 -4.56
CA VAL A 52 -2.33 -1.70 -5.14
C VAL A 52 -1.17 -0.84 -5.65
N TRP A 53 -0.09 -0.74 -4.87
CA TRP A 53 1.10 0.01 -5.26
C TRP A 53 1.78 -0.61 -6.49
N PHE A 54 1.88 -1.94 -6.52
CA PHE A 54 2.43 -2.67 -7.65
C PHE A 54 1.62 -2.47 -8.94
N PHE A 55 0.28 -2.52 -8.87
CA PHE A 55 -0.58 -2.19 -10.01
C PHE A 55 -0.37 -0.76 -10.50
N LYS A 56 -0.26 0.21 -9.59
CA LYS A 56 0.07 1.59 -9.96
C LYS A 56 1.44 1.71 -10.61
N LEU A 57 2.45 1.00 -10.12
CA LEU A 57 3.78 1.00 -10.75
C LEU A 57 3.70 0.45 -12.17
N ILE A 58 3.02 -0.68 -12.38
CA ILE A 58 2.80 -1.25 -13.71
C ILE A 58 2.10 -0.24 -14.64
N LEU A 59 1.01 0.38 -14.18
CA LEU A 59 0.28 1.34 -15.02
C LEU A 59 1.13 2.56 -15.38
N ASN A 60 1.88 3.11 -14.41
CA ASN A 60 2.80 4.22 -14.69
C ASN A 60 3.93 3.78 -15.64
N PHE A 61 4.42 2.54 -15.52
CA PHE A 61 5.42 1.94 -16.40
C PHE A 61 4.91 1.87 -17.87
N PHE A 62 3.63 1.59 -18.10
CA PHE A 62 3.10 1.47 -19.47
C PHE A 62 2.52 2.77 -20.06
N ILE A 63 2.09 3.72 -19.23
CA ILE A 63 1.27 4.87 -19.68
C ILE A 63 2.03 6.19 -19.67
N LEU A 64 3.02 6.38 -18.79
CA LEU A 64 3.76 7.64 -18.64
C LEU A 64 5.18 7.51 -19.17
N ASP A 65 5.54 8.36 -20.14
CA ASP A 65 6.91 8.51 -20.61
C ASP A 65 7.86 8.78 -19.42
N TYR A 66 8.92 7.97 -19.34
CA TYR A 66 9.77 7.73 -18.17
C TYR A 66 10.65 8.89 -17.74
N ILE A 67 10.38 10.11 -18.18
CA ILE A 67 11.25 11.27 -17.96
C ILE A 67 11.61 11.42 -16.47
N ILE A 68 10.68 11.12 -15.56
CA ILE A 68 10.93 11.20 -14.10
C ILE A 68 11.74 9.99 -13.59
N ILE A 69 11.39 8.78 -14.02
CA ILE A 69 12.09 7.56 -13.58
C ILE A 69 13.52 7.55 -14.10
N ASP A 70 13.77 7.98 -15.34
CA ASP A 70 15.11 8.04 -15.91
C ASP A 70 15.95 9.14 -15.26
N LYS A 71 15.36 10.30 -14.93
CA LYS A 71 16.04 11.33 -14.12
C LYS A 71 16.38 10.84 -12.72
N ILE A 72 15.51 10.05 -12.08
CA ILE A 72 15.77 9.47 -10.75
C ILE A 72 16.85 8.38 -10.83
N LYS A 73 16.85 7.55 -11.88
CA LYS A 73 17.93 6.58 -12.14
C LYS A 73 19.27 7.28 -12.28
N GLU A 74 19.32 8.33 -13.10
CA GLU A 74 20.53 9.09 -13.36
C GLU A 74 21.03 9.81 -12.10
N PHE A 75 20.12 10.37 -11.31
CA PHE A 75 20.44 11.04 -10.04
C PHE A 75 20.95 10.08 -8.95
N LEU A 76 20.36 8.89 -8.83
CA LEU A 76 20.72 7.92 -7.78
C LEU A 76 21.76 6.89 -8.24
N GLY A 77 22.10 6.85 -9.53
CA GLY A 77 22.95 5.79 -10.12
C GLY A 77 22.35 4.39 -10.01
N LEU A 78 21.03 4.27 -9.83
CA LEU A 78 20.34 3.00 -9.58
C LEU A 78 19.70 2.46 -10.85
N SER A 79 19.66 1.13 -10.98
CA SER A 79 18.90 0.47 -12.04
C SER A 79 17.38 0.61 -11.81
N SER A 80 16.58 0.53 -12.89
CA SER A 80 15.11 0.53 -12.84
C SER A 80 14.56 -0.46 -11.82
N PHE A 81 15.16 -1.65 -11.78
CA PHE A 81 14.75 -2.73 -10.88
C PHE A 81 14.98 -2.37 -9.41
N MET A 82 16.09 -1.71 -9.09
CA MET A 82 16.38 -1.28 -7.71
C MET A 82 15.39 -0.22 -7.24
N ILE A 83 15.00 0.72 -8.10
CA ILE A 83 13.99 1.75 -7.78
C ILE A 83 12.62 1.11 -7.53
N ILE A 84 12.22 0.16 -8.37
CA ILE A 84 10.97 -0.60 -8.17
C ILE A 84 10.99 -1.34 -6.84
N PHE A 85 12.11 -2.01 -6.52
CA PHE A 85 12.25 -2.71 -5.25
C PHE A 85 12.16 -1.75 -4.04
N LEU A 86 12.84 -0.60 -4.12
CA LEU A 86 12.85 0.40 -3.06
C LEU A 86 11.45 1.00 -2.83
N THR A 87 10.73 1.28 -3.91
CA THR A 87 9.37 1.83 -3.83
C THR A 87 8.36 0.82 -3.30
N LEU A 88 8.59 -0.49 -3.47
CA LEU A 88 7.75 -1.54 -2.88
C LEU A 88 7.93 -1.68 -1.36
N LEU A 89 9.01 -1.16 -0.77
CA LEU A 89 9.17 -1.12 0.69
C LEU A 89 8.19 -0.14 1.35
N ILE A 90 7.84 0.94 0.66
CA ILE A 90 6.94 1.99 1.16
C ILE A 90 5.57 1.42 1.58
N PRO A 91 4.80 0.73 0.71
CA PRO A 91 3.50 0.17 1.09
C PRO A 91 3.60 -0.92 2.16
N ILE A 92 4.73 -1.62 2.28
CA ILE A 92 4.96 -2.62 3.33
C ILE A 92 5.10 -1.94 4.69
N ILE A 93 5.95 -0.91 4.79
CA ILE A 93 6.17 -0.15 6.03
C ILE A 93 4.87 0.55 6.44
N ILE A 94 4.21 1.23 5.50
CA ILE A 94 2.93 1.89 5.75
C ILE A 94 1.89 0.87 6.17
N GLY A 95 1.80 -0.28 5.50
CA GLY A 95 0.84 -1.32 5.83
C GLY A 95 1.02 -1.91 7.22
N PHE A 96 2.27 -2.05 7.65
CA PHE A 96 2.61 -2.49 9.00
C PHE A 96 2.12 -1.47 10.05
N PHE A 97 2.57 -0.22 9.97
CA PHE A 97 2.24 0.79 10.99
C PHE A 97 0.75 1.17 10.99
N SER A 98 0.16 1.41 9.80
CA SER A 98 -1.24 1.81 9.69
C SER A 98 -2.20 0.75 10.24
N SER A 99 -1.93 -0.53 9.97
CA SER A 99 -2.79 -1.63 10.44
C SER A 99 -2.65 -1.89 11.94
N LEU A 100 -1.45 -1.74 12.49
CA LEU A 100 -1.22 -1.79 13.94
C LEU A 100 -1.99 -0.68 14.63
N PHE A 101 -1.89 0.55 14.13
CA PHE A 101 -2.61 1.69 14.65
C PHE A 101 -4.13 1.47 14.59
N GLY A 102 -4.67 1.03 13.44
CA GLY A 102 -6.09 0.72 13.30
C GLY A 102 -6.58 -0.37 14.24
N HIS A 103 -5.77 -1.41 14.45
CA HIS A 103 -6.13 -2.48 15.39
C HIS A 103 -6.10 -2.00 16.86
N GLN A 104 -5.14 -1.15 17.24
CA GLN A 104 -5.09 -0.55 18.57
C GLN A 104 -6.28 0.39 18.81
N LEU A 105 -6.62 1.23 17.83
CA LEU A 105 -7.81 2.09 17.87
C LEU A 105 -9.09 1.30 18.15
N LYS A 106 -9.25 0.13 17.50
CA LYS A 106 -10.39 -0.75 17.74
C LYS A 106 -10.47 -1.24 19.18
N LYS A 107 -9.33 -1.55 19.80
CA LYS A 107 -9.26 -2.00 21.19
C LYS A 107 -9.68 -0.89 22.16
N VAL A 108 -9.18 0.33 21.93
CA VAL A 108 -9.51 1.48 22.77
C VAL A 108 -10.98 1.90 22.60
N SER A 109 -11.51 1.90 21.38
CA SER A 109 -12.90 2.30 21.10
C SER A 109 -13.96 1.34 21.65
N LYS A 110 -13.58 0.11 22.02
CA LYS A 110 -14.48 -0.89 22.61
C LYS A 110 -14.33 -1.03 24.12
N SER A 111 -13.41 -0.28 24.72
CA SER A 111 -13.28 -0.10 26.16
C SER A 111 -14.25 0.97 26.64
#